data_AF-A0A1A9BSB4-F1
#
_entry.id   AF-A0A1A9BSB4-F1
#
_cell.length_a   1.000
_cell.length_b   1.000
_cell.length_c   1.000
_cell.angle_alpha   90.00
_cell.angle_beta   90.00
_cell.angle_gamma   90.00
#
_symmetry.space_group_name_H-M   'P 1'
#
loop_
_entity.id
_entity.type
_entity.pdbx_description
1 polymer ?
#
loop_
_entity_poly.entity_id
_entity_poly.type
_entity_poly.pdbx_seq_one_letter_code
_entity_poly.pdbx_strand_id
1 'polypeptide(L)'
;MKRPLALRLSAVSAALALGAAAGIAALSMPAASAATSGATGYATQNGGTTGGAGGQTVKATTGTQIHAALCGRASSSTPVVIQVEGTINHGNTAKVSGDSCNTAAGVIELKQISNVTIVGVGGGAVFDQLGIHIRESSNIIIQNVTVRNVKKSGSPTSNGGDAIGMESDVRNVWVDHVTLEASGGESEGYDGLFDMKDNTQYVTLSYSILRNSGRGGLIGSSESDLSNGYVTFHHNLYSNIDSRAPLLRGGTAHAYNNHYKSLNESGINSRAGAKAKVDNNYFEDSKDVLGTFYTDERGYWQVSGNVFDNVTWSSTGSKNYPAGPNPTSNTTVSIPYAYTLDAATCVPDVVSRTAGANTGLKVSDGNCTPQTPSPTPTTPTPTPTTPTPTEPSGTNLSIGAGSDGSSKADGTSYGNVRDGNMSTYWSPSGSTGSISIKWGSATTVSSVNIREAAGSTGAVGSWRLLNADTGAVLTSGSGAGAISFAQTSLKKITFEITSSNGTPKVAEFETYAS
;
A
#
# COMPACT_ATOMS: atom_id res chain seq x y z
N MET A 1 -1.78 37.67 -98.59
CA MET A 1 -3.23 37.36 -98.58
C MET A 1 -3.47 36.13 -97.72
N LYS A 2 -4.51 36.19 -96.87
CA LYS A 2 -5.19 35.12 -96.11
C LYS A 2 -4.49 34.51 -94.86
N ARG A 3 -5.09 34.85 -93.71
CA ARG A 3 -5.09 34.28 -92.34
C ARG A 3 -5.86 32.92 -92.28
N PRO A 4 -6.08 32.23 -91.12
CA PRO A 4 -5.30 32.07 -89.87
C PRO A 4 -5.41 30.64 -89.21
N LEU A 5 -5.02 30.55 -87.91
CA LEU A 5 -5.38 29.61 -86.81
C LEU A 5 -4.49 28.35 -86.63
N ALA A 6 -4.14 27.85 -85.42
CA ALA A 6 -4.65 28.10 -84.07
C ALA A 6 -3.66 27.74 -82.93
N LEU A 7 -3.89 28.45 -81.80
CA LEU A 7 -3.74 28.14 -80.36
C LEU A 7 -2.48 27.51 -79.75
N ARG A 8 -1.94 28.25 -78.77
CA ARG A 8 -0.85 27.92 -77.86
C ARG A 8 -1.36 27.22 -76.59
N LEU A 9 -0.68 26.17 -76.15
CA LEU A 9 -0.75 25.65 -74.77
C LEU A 9 0.24 26.42 -73.89
N SER A 10 -0.23 26.98 -72.78
CA SER A 10 0.59 27.42 -71.65
C SER A 10 -0.03 26.92 -70.35
N ALA A 11 0.81 26.32 -69.51
CA ALA A 11 0.48 25.69 -68.24
C ALA A 11 0.14 26.70 -67.13
N VAL A 12 -0.81 26.35 -66.26
CA VAL A 12 -0.91 26.83 -64.87
C VAL A 12 -1.43 25.67 -64.02
N SER A 13 -0.60 25.22 -63.08
CA SER A 13 -0.96 24.23 -62.05
C SER A 13 -1.67 24.93 -60.90
N ALA A 14 -2.88 24.49 -60.55
CA ALA A 14 -3.61 24.94 -59.36
C ALA A 14 -3.30 24.02 -58.17
N ALA A 15 -2.82 24.61 -57.07
CA ALA A 15 -2.68 23.96 -55.78
C ALA A 15 -4.03 23.96 -55.05
N LEU A 16 -4.56 22.78 -54.71
CA LEU A 16 -5.64 22.62 -53.74
C LEU A 16 -5.03 22.28 -52.38
N ALA A 17 -5.28 23.13 -51.39
CA ALA A 17 -5.08 22.83 -49.98
C ALA A 17 -6.28 22.05 -49.45
N LEU A 18 -6.06 20.81 -48.98
CA LEU A 18 -6.97 20.12 -48.07
C LEU A 18 -6.32 20.08 -46.68
N GLY A 19 -6.90 20.82 -45.75
CA GLY A 19 -6.59 20.70 -44.33
C GLY A 19 -7.20 19.42 -43.77
N ALA A 20 -6.36 18.47 -43.38
CA ALA A 20 -6.76 17.33 -42.55
C ALA A 20 -6.53 17.72 -41.09
N ALA A 21 -7.61 18.05 -40.37
CA ALA A 21 -7.60 18.11 -38.92
C ALA A 21 -7.49 16.68 -38.38
N ALA A 22 -6.27 16.24 -38.09
CA ALA A 22 -6.05 15.01 -37.33
C ALA A 22 -6.46 15.26 -35.88
N GLY A 23 -7.68 14.84 -35.52
CA GLY A 23 -8.12 14.76 -34.14
C GLY A 23 -7.19 13.81 -33.38
N ILE A 24 -6.35 14.36 -32.51
CA ILE A 24 -5.62 13.60 -31.51
C ILE A 24 -6.67 13.08 -30.53
N ALA A 25 -7.10 11.84 -30.72
CA ALA A 25 -7.80 11.11 -29.69
C ALA A 25 -6.80 10.91 -28.54
N ALA A 26 -6.83 11.81 -27.56
CA ALA A 26 -6.22 11.57 -26.27
C ALA A 26 -6.92 10.35 -25.69
N LEU A 27 -6.28 9.18 -25.82
CA LEU A 27 -6.59 8.01 -25.02
C LEU A 27 -6.44 8.45 -23.57
N SER A 28 -7.56 8.75 -22.92
CA SER A 28 -7.63 8.93 -21.48
C SER A 28 -7.18 7.61 -20.86
N MET A 29 -5.90 7.53 -20.51
CA MET A 29 -5.41 6.44 -19.67
C MET A 29 -6.23 6.49 -18.39
N PRO A 30 -6.78 5.36 -17.92
CA PRO A 30 -7.43 5.35 -16.63
C PRO A 30 -6.40 5.84 -15.61
N ALA A 31 -6.74 6.90 -14.88
CA ALA A 31 -5.97 7.29 -13.73
C ALA A 31 -5.89 6.05 -12.83
N ALA A 32 -4.67 5.56 -12.58
CA ALA A 32 -4.46 4.57 -11.55
C ALA A 32 -4.88 5.21 -10.22
N SER A 33 -6.14 5.04 -9.84
CA SER A 33 -6.57 5.18 -8.47
C SER A 33 -5.77 4.17 -7.66
N ALA A 34 -5.35 4.54 -6.44
CA ALA A 34 -4.68 3.64 -5.51
C ALA A 34 -5.61 2.45 -5.20
N ALA A 35 -5.59 1.42 -6.03
CA ALA A 35 -6.31 0.19 -5.83
C ALA A 35 -5.44 -0.68 -4.92
N THR A 36 -5.50 -0.43 -3.62
CA THR A 36 -4.87 -1.34 -2.67
C THR A 36 -5.81 -2.53 -2.51
N SER A 37 -5.53 -3.66 -3.15
CA SER A 37 -5.79 -4.93 -2.48
C SER A 37 -5.11 -4.87 -1.11
N GLY A 38 -5.66 -5.50 -0.07
CA GLY A 38 -4.99 -5.52 1.23
C GLY A 38 -3.61 -6.17 1.13
N ALA A 39 -2.72 -5.88 2.09
CA ALA A 39 -1.44 -6.57 2.20
C ALA A 39 -1.63 -8.09 2.30
N THR A 40 -0.63 -8.83 1.86
CA THR A 40 -0.61 -10.30 1.88
C THR A 40 0.59 -10.82 2.70
N GLY A 41 0.68 -12.13 2.85
CA GLY A 41 1.84 -12.76 3.48
C GLY A 41 2.09 -12.33 4.91
N TYR A 42 3.35 -12.34 5.35
CA TYR A 42 3.73 -11.95 6.70
C TYR A 42 3.46 -10.48 7.02
N ALA A 43 3.28 -9.60 6.03
CA ALA A 43 2.89 -8.21 6.27
C ALA A 43 1.47 -8.08 6.86
N THR A 44 0.64 -9.11 6.75
CA THR A 44 -0.69 -9.19 7.41
C THR A 44 -0.64 -9.52 8.89
N GLN A 45 0.50 -10.03 9.36
CA GLN A 45 0.68 -10.47 10.74
C GLN A 45 1.07 -9.28 11.62
N ASN A 46 1.21 -9.49 12.94
CA ASN A 46 1.64 -8.43 13.86
C ASN A 46 0.79 -7.15 13.78
N GLY A 47 -0.54 -7.28 13.71
CA GLY A 47 -1.46 -6.15 13.57
C GLY A 47 -1.70 -5.68 12.13
N GLY A 48 -0.99 -6.24 11.14
CA GLY A 48 -1.20 -5.98 9.72
C GLY A 48 -0.46 -4.76 9.18
N THR A 49 -0.62 -4.52 7.87
CA THR A 49 -0.01 -3.40 7.15
C THR A 49 -1.09 -2.66 6.37
N THR A 50 -1.35 -1.41 6.73
CA THR A 50 -2.32 -0.49 6.12
C THR A 50 -1.67 0.76 5.52
N GLY A 51 -0.38 0.97 5.78
CA GLY A 51 0.37 2.13 5.29
C GLY A 51 -0.29 3.45 5.70
N GLY A 52 -0.47 4.32 4.71
CA GLY A 52 -1.08 5.63 4.85
C GLY A 52 -2.61 5.68 4.88
N ALA A 53 -3.29 4.53 4.87
CA ALA A 53 -4.75 4.48 4.82
C ALA A 53 -5.41 5.30 5.95
N GLY A 54 -6.47 6.03 5.62
CA GLY A 54 -7.14 6.97 6.54
C GLY A 54 -6.43 8.32 6.70
N GLY A 55 -5.26 8.49 6.08
CA GLY A 55 -4.47 9.72 6.08
C GLY A 55 -4.76 10.66 4.93
N GLN A 56 -4.00 11.75 4.88
CA GLN A 56 -4.01 12.65 3.72
C GLN A 56 -3.40 11.97 2.50
N THR A 57 -3.95 12.24 1.32
CA THR A 57 -3.32 11.89 0.04
C THR A 57 -2.64 13.11 -0.54
N VAL A 58 -1.35 13.01 -0.82
CA VAL A 58 -0.51 14.10 -1.35
C VAL A 58 0.14 13.64 -2.65
N LYS A 59 0.21 14.53 -3.64
CA LYS A 59 0.94 14.27 -4.89
C LYS A 59 2.38 14.77 -4.80
N ALA A 60 3.31 13.99 -5.33
CA ALA A 60 4.71 14.35 -5.41
C ALA A 60 5.29 14.04 -6.80
N THR A 61 6.10 14.95 -7.32
CA THR A 61 6.83 14.83 -8.60
C THR A 61 8.35 14.99 -8.42
N THR A 62 8.80 15.22 -7.19
CA THR A 62 10.20 15.38 -6.80
C THR A 62 10.44 14.73 -5.43
N GLY A 63 11.67 14.33 -5.14
CA GLY A 63 12.00 13.74 -3.83
C GLY A 63 11.84 14.76 -2.70
N THR A 64 12.10 16.04 -2.95
CA THR A 64 11.82 17.12 -2.00
C THR A 64 10.33 17.20 -1.64
N GLN A 65 9.42 16.96 -2.59
CA GLN A 65 7.98 16.92 -2.30
C GLN A 65 7.58 15.68 -1.52
N ILE A 66 8.24 14.53 -1.73
CA ILE A 66 8.08 13.35 -0.89
C ILE A 66 8.49 13.70 0.55
N HIS A 67 9.67 14.29 0.76
CA HIS A 67 10.10 14.74 2.08
C HIS A 67 9.15 15.76 2.70
N ALA A 68 8.66 16.73 1.93
CA ALA A 68 7.68 17.69 2.42
C ALA A 68 6.37 17.02 2.87
N ALA A 69 5.89 15.99 2.14
CA ALA A 69 4.72 15.23 2.53
C ALA A 69 4.94 14.43 3.83
N LEU A 70 6.16 13.92 4.07
CA LEU A 70 6.51 13.24 5.32
C LEU A 70 6.59 14.21 6.50
N CYS A 71 7.23 15.37 6.30
CA CYS A 71 7.48 16.38 7.33
C CYS A 71 6.28 17.29 7.62
N GLY A 72 5.31 17.38 6.69
CA GLY A 72 4.11 18.21 6.83
C GLY A 72 3.01 17.59 7.69
N ARG A 73 3.25 16.41 8.24
CA ARG A 73 2.27 15.66 9.03
C ARG A 73 2.27 16.12 10.49
N ALA A 74 1.13 15.96 11.16
CA ALA A 74 0.97 16.36 12.57
C ALA A 74 1.92 15.62 13.54
N SER A 75 2.26 14.37 13.22
CA SER A 75 3.23 13.56 13.96
C SER A 75 3.90 12.54 13.03
N SER A 76 5.01 11.93 13.48
CA SER A 76 5.69 10.87 12.73
C SER A 76 4.83 9.63 12.47
N SER A 77 3.74 9.47 13.23
CA SER A 77 2.76 8.39 13.12
C SER A 77 1.46 8.79 12.42
N THR A 78 1.29 10.04 11.98
CA THR A 78 0.07 10.45 11.27
C THR A 78 0.05 9.81 9.87
N PRO A 79 -1.00 9.07 9.47
CA PRO A 79 -1.01 8.38 8.19
C PRO A 79 -0.91 9.32 6.97
N VAL A 80 -0.18 8.90 5.93
CA VAL A 80 -0.09 9.63 4.64
C VAL A 80 0.04 8.69 3.45
N VAL A 81 -0.71 8.97 2.38
CA VAL A 81 -0.53 8.37 1.06
C VAL A 81 0.16 9.38 0.15
N ILE A 82 1.33 9.03 -0.36
CA ILE A 82 2.14 9.85 -1.27
C ILE A 82 2.04 9.24 -2.66
N GLN A 83 1.24 9.88 -3.51
CA GLN A 83 1.11 9.54 -4.92
C GLN A 83 2.25 10.17 -5.71
N VAL A 84 3.14 9.34 -6.25
CA VAL A 84 4.34 9.78 -6.96
C VAL A 84 4.12 9.66 -8.47
N GLU A 85 4.47 10.71 -9.20
CA GLU A 85 4.42 10.72 -10.66
C GLU A 85 5.71 11.33 -11.23
N GLY A 86 6.29 10.68 -12.24
CA GLY A 86 7.51 11.14 -12.89
C GLY A 86 8.80 10.61 -12.25
N THR A 87 9.91 11.28 -12.52
CA THR A 87 11.26 10.82 -12.13
C THR A 87 11.78 11.54 -10.89
N ILE A 88 12.11 10.76 -9.88
CA ILE A 88 12.78 11.16 -8.64
C ILE A 88 14.26 10.82 -8.75
N ASN A 89 15.14 11.78 -8.47
CA ASN A 89 16.59 11.61 -8.57
C ASN A 89 17.31 12.53 -7.57
N HIS A 90 18.64 12.45 -7.49
CA HIS A 90 19.42 13.29 -6.57
C HIS A 90 19.21 14.79 -6.77
N GLY A 91 19.09 15.24 -8.03
CA GLY A 91 18.95 16.66 -8.37
C GLY A 91 17.65 17.28 -7.90
N ASN A 92 16.61 16.47 -7.66
CA ASN A 92 15.31 16.93 -7.16
C ASN A 92 14.96 16.40 -5.76
N THR A 93 15.96 15.93 -5.00
CA THR A 93 15.77 15.36 -3.66
C THR A 93 16.63 16.10 -2.63
N ALA A 94 16.09 17.21 -2.14
CA ALA A 94 16.68 17.98 -1.04
C ALA A 94 16.12 17.51 0.31
N LYS A 95 16.91 17.70 1.38
CA LYS A 95 16.46 17.48 2.75
C LYS A 95 15.32 18.45 3.10
N VAL A 96 14.29 17.95 3.77
CA VAL A 96 13.28 18.75 4.46
C VAL A 96 13.30 18.40 5.94
N SER A 97 13.16 19.40 6.81
CA SER A 97 13.16 19.21 8.26
C SER A 97 11.76 19.51 8.81
N GLY A 98 11.36 18.74 9.82
CA GLY A 98 10.12 18.93 10.59
C GLY A 98 10.03 17.91 11.71
N ASP A 99 9.16 18.15 12.70
CA ASP A 99 9.06 17.30 13.90
C ASP A 99 8.53 15.90 13.62
N SER A 100 7.93 15.67 12.45
CA SER A 100 7.29 14.42 12.04
C SER A 100 8.12 13.58 11.05
N CYS A 101 9.38 13.94 10.80
CA CYS A 101 10.24 13.26 9.83
C CYS A 101 11.73 13.31 10.19
N ASN A 102 12.49 12.35 9.66
CA ASN A 102 13.94 12.37 9.65
C ASN A 102 14.42 12.06 8.23
N THR A 103 14.72 13.10 7.45
CA THR A 103 15.08 12.97 6.03
C THR A 103 16.51 13.42 5.75
N ALA A 104 17.06 12.95 4.62
CA ALA A 104 18.37 13.32 4.09
C ALA A 104 18.28 13.67 2.60
N ALA A 105 19.19 14.52 2.11
CA ALA A 105 19.27 14.81 0.68
C ALA A 105 19.87 13.62 -0.08
N GLY A 106 19.49 13.43 -1.36
CA GLY A 106 20.07 12.38 -2.20
C GLY A 106 19.67 10.94 -1.83
N VAL A 107 18.60 10.78 -1.04
CA VAL A 107 17.97 9.50 -0.69
C VAL A 107 16.50 9.73 -0.33
N ILE A 108 15.63 8.74 -0.49
CA ILE A 108 14.29 8.75 0.11
C ILE A 108 14.35 7.96 1.40
N GLU A 109 14.37 8.67 2.53
CA GLU A 109 14.54 8.06 3.84
C GLU A 109 13.22 8.06 4.63
N LEU A 110 12.69 6.86 4.89
CA LEU A 110 11.58 6.58 5.78
C LEU A 110 12.15 6.16 7.13
N LYS A 111 12.56 7.13 7.93
CA LYS A 111 13.24 6.90 9.20
C LYS A 111 12.45 7.41 10.40
N GLN A 112 12.36 6.58 11.44
CA GLN A 112 11.67 6.89 12.70
C GLN A 112 10.21 7.32 12.46
N ILE A 113 9.54 6.60 11.56
CA ILE A 113 8.26 6.98 10.99
C ILE A 113 7.30 5.80 10.94
N SER A 114 6.00 6.07 10.91
CA SER A 114 5.02 5.05 10.60
C SER A 114 3.86 5.55 9.76
N ASN A 115 3.08 4.58 9.24
CA ASN A 115 1.84 4.79 8.51
C ASN A 115 2.04 5.57 7.20
N VAL A 116 2.89 5.05 6.32
CA VAL A 116 3.24 5.71 5.05
C VAL A 116 2.95 4.78 3.89
N THR A 117 2.26 5.28 2.87
CA THR A 117 2.20 4.63 1.55
C THR A 117 2.91 5.52 0.54
N ILE A 118 3.88 4.98 -0.20
CA ILE A 118 4.41 5.57 -1.44
C ILE A 118 3.86 4.74 -2.60
N VAL A 119 3.11 5.38 -3.50
CA VAL A 119 2.48 4.70 -4.64
C VAL A 119 2.70 5.45 -5.94
N GLY A 120 3.20 4.78 -6.97
CA GLY A 120 3.31 5.35 -8.31
C GLY A 120 1.94 5.50 -8.97
N VAL A 121 1.68 6.64 -9.61
CA VAL A 121 0.43 6.94 -10.33
C VAL A 121 0.71 7.57 -11.70
N GLY A 122 -0.32 7.71 -12.53
CA GLY A 122 -0.22 8.39 -13.82
C GLY A 122 0.78 7.70 -14.76
N GLY A 123 1.75 8.45 -15.28
CA GLY A 123 2.85 7.90 -16.10
C GLY A 123 3.83 6.97 -15.37
N GLY A 124 3.57 6.66 -14.09
CA GLY A 124 4.42 5.86 -13.22
C GLY A 124 5.42 6.70 -12.43
N ALA A 125 6.00 6.10 -11.39
CA ALA A 125 7.07 6.70 -10.58
C ALA A 125 8.39 5.99 -10.86
N VAL A 126 9.44 6.74 -11.17
CA VAL A 126 10.80 6.22 -11.37
C VAL A 126 11.75 6.88 -10.38
N PHE A 127 12.38 6.10 -9.51
CA PHE A 127 13.49 6.52 -8.67
C PHE A 127 14.79 6.13 -9.39
N ASP A 128 15.39 7.11 -10.05
CA ASP A 128 16.56 6.92 -10.91
C ASP A 128 17.85 7.20 -10.13
N GLN A 129 18.64 6.14 -9.94
CA GLN A 129 19.87 6.12 -9.14
C GLN A 129 19.67 6.44 -7.65
N LEU A 130 18.42 6.57 -7.20
CA LEU A 130 18.04 6.99 -5.87
C LEU A 130 17.34 5.83 -5.13
N GLY A 131 17.90 5.40 -4.00
CA GLY A 131 17.33 4.32 -3.20
C GLY A 131 16.23 4.78 -2.26
N ILE A 132 15.38 3.84 -1.85
CA ILE A 132 14.41 4.02 -0.76
C ILE A 132 14.94 3.27 0.48
N HIS A 133 15.14 4.00 1.57
CA HIS A 133 15.65 3.46 2.81
C HIS A 133 14.58 3.47 3.89
N ILE A 134 14.30 2.33 4.52
CA ILE A 134 13.37 2.21 5.64
C ILE A 134 14.16 1.89 6.90
N ARG A 135 14.00 2.70 7.95
CA ARG A 135 14.78 2.54 9.18
C ARG A 135 13.99 2.90 10.43
N GLU A 136 14.04 2.08 11.47
CA GLU A 136 13.35 2.32 12.75
C GLU A 136 11.87 2.67 12.53
N SER A 137 11.21 1.97 11.61
CA SER A 137 9.92 2.39 11.04
C SER A 137 8.95 1.23 10.88
N SER A 138 7.66 1.55 10.84
CA SER A 138 6.63 0.52 10.74
C SER A 138 5.40 0.91 9.94
N ASN A 139 4.66 -0.10 9.48
CA ASN A 139 3.43 0.07 8.69
C ASN A 139 3.68 0.90 7.43
N ILE A 140 4.49 0.35 6.53
CA ILE A 140 4.95 1.02 5.30
C ILE A 140 4.46 0.23 4.08
N ILE A 141 3.91 0.93 3.09
CA ILE A 141 3.57 0.37 1.78
C ILE A 141 4.37 1.08 0.69
N ILE A 142 5.00 0.31 -0.20
CA ILE A 142 5.65 0.83 -1.41
C ILE A 142 5.05 0.09 -2.60
N GLN A 143 4.37 0.82 -3.51
CA GLN A 143 3.61 0.21 -4.59
C GLN A 143 3.80 0.89 -5.95
N ASN A 144 3.80 0.11 -7.03
CA ASN A 144 3.77 0.62 -8.39
C ASN A 144 4.93 1.58 -8.75
N VAL A 145 6.11 1.37 -8.18
CA VAL A 145 7.30 2.22 -8.43
C VAL A 145 8.40 1.43 -9.13
N THR A 146 9.17 2.11 -9.97
CA THR A 146 10.45 1.59 -10.49
C THR A 146 11.59 2.22 -9.70
N VAL A 147 12.50 1.43 -9.15
CA VAL A 147 13.76 1.90 -8.56
C VAL A 147 14.91 1.28 -9.34
N ARG A 148 15.80 2.10 -9.89
CA ARG A 148 16.86 1.60 -10.77
C ARG A 148 18.23 2.19 -10.50
N ASN A 149 19.25 1.38 -10.71
CA ASN A 149 20.65 1.78 -10.79
C ASN A 149 21.17 2.53 -9.56
N VAL A 150 20.74 2.10 -8.38
CA VAL A 150 21.19 2.68 -7.10
C VAL A 150 22.61 2.26 -6.81
N LYS A 151 23.53 3.23 -6.69
CA LYS A 151 24.95 2.94 -6.52
C LYS A 151 25.41 3.03 -5.07
N LYS A 152 26.21 2.03 -4.67
CA LYS A 152 27.02 2.02 -3.45
C LYS A 152 28.30 2.82 -3.61
N SER A 153 28.92 2.70 -4.78
CA SER A 153 30.20 3.33 -5.12
C SER A 153 30.16 3.93 -6.54
N GLY A 154 31.07 4.86 -6.81
CA GLY A 154 30.94 5.76 -7.96
C GLY A 154 30.08 6.98 -7.62
N SER A 155 29.55 7.68 -8.63
CA SER A 155 28.69 8.85 -8.43
C SER A 155 27.51 8.83 -9.41
N PRO A 156 26.31 9.27 -8.98
CA PRO A 156 25.93 9.58 -7.59
C PRO A 156 25.68 8.29 -6.78
N THR A 157 25.90 8.34 -5.46
CA THR A 157 25.57 7.22 -4.55
C THR A 157 24.24 7.47 -3.84
N SER A 158 23.56 6.40 -3.42
CA SER A 158 22.37 6.51 -2.58
C SER A 158 22.20 5.25 -1.74
N ASN A 159 21.77 5.41 -0.49
CA ASN A 159 21.41 4.35 0.44
C ASN A 159 22.33 3.11 0.47
N GLY A 160 23.66 3.29 0.39
CA GLY A 160 24.59 2.16 0.40
C GLY A 160 24.50 1.23 -0.82
N GLY A 161 23.72 1.56 -1.86
CA GLY A 161 23.56 0.79 -3.09
C GLY A 161 22.27 -0.01 -3.21
N ASP A 162 21.44 -0.03 -2.16
CA ASP A 162 20.22 -0.83 -2.18
C ASP A 162 19.08 -0.10 -2.89
N ALA A 163 18.38 -0.79 -3.81
CA ALA A 163 17.18 -0.22 -4.42
C ALA A 163 16.10 0.05 -3.35
N ILE A 164 15.79 -0.97 -2.54
CA ILE A 164 15.04 -0.81 -1.29
C ILE A 164 15.82 -1.50 -0.18
N GLY A 165 16.32 -0.71 0.77
CA GLY A 165 17.04 -1.21 1.95
C GLY A 165 16.20 -1.02 3.21
N MET A 166 16.24 -2.00 4.11
CA MET A 166 15.59 -1.96 5.42
C MET A 166 16.60 -2.27 6.51
N GLU A 167 16.74 -1.39 7.49
CA GLU A 167 17.69 -1.58 8.59
C GLU A 167 17.16 -1.07 9.92
N SER A 168 17.55 -1.72 11.02
CA SER A 168 17.28 -1.32 12.41
C SER A 168 15.78 -1.23 12.73
N ASP A 169 15.24 -2.28 13.36
CA ASP A 169 13.89 -2.26 13.97
C ASP A 169 12.75 -1.87 13.01
N VAL A 170 12.74 -2.49 11.82
CA VAL A 170 11.67 -2.30 10.82
C VAL A 170 10.57 -3.35 10.99
N ARG A 171 9.29 -2.94 10.95
CA ARG A 171 8.12 -3.84 11.11
C ARG A 171 7.04 -3.58 10.08
N ASN A 172 6.34 -4.63 9.63
CA ASN A 172 5.10 -4.50 8.85
C ASN A 172 5.29 -3.66 7.59
N VAL A 173 5.99 -4.23 6.61
CA VAL A 173 6.28 -3.59 5.32
C VAL A 173 5.71 -4.43 4.19
N TRP A 174 4.95 -3.80 3.31
CA TRP A 174 4.45 -4.41 2.09
C TRP A 174 4.98 -3.68 0.87
N VAL A 175 5.83 -4.35 0.10
CA VAL A 175 6.37 -3.87 -1.16
C VAL A 175 5.75 -4.68 -2.27
N ASP A 176 5.07 -4.02 -3.20
CA ASP A 176 4.19 -4.71 -4.13
C ASP A 176 4.18 -4.03 -5.50
N HIS A 177 4.18 -4.80 -6.58
CA HIS A 177 4.19 -4.25 -7.94
C HIS A 177 5.32 -3.25 -8.19
N VAL A 178 6.52 -3.54 -7.68
CA VAL A 178 7.71 -2.71 -7.93
C VAL A 178 8.59 -3.32 -9.01
N THR A 179 9.35 -2.48 -9.71
CA THR A 179 10.44 -2.92 -10.58
C THR A 179 11.76 -2.43 -10.02
N LEU A 180 12.59 -3.36 -9.55
CA LEU A 180 13.91 -3.11 -8.99
C LEU A 180 14.97 -3.59 -9.99
N GLU A 181 15.85 -2.68 -10.39
CA GLU A 181 16.81 -2.93 -11.46
C GLU A 181 18.19 -2.39 -11.12
N ALA A 182 19.23 -3.15 -11.44
CA ALA A 182 20.60 -2.67 -11.49
C ALA A 182 21.16 -2.84 -12.91
N SER A 183 22.40 -2.42 -13.12
CA SER A 183 23.13 -2.61 -14.38
C SER A 183 24.47 -3.30 -14.13
N GLY A 184 24.47 -4.36 -13.33
CA GLY A 184 25.67 -5.09 -12.92
C GLY A 184 25.67 -5.49 -11.44
N GLY A 185 26.86 -5.80 -10.93
CA GLY A 185 27.08 -6.17 -9.54
C GLY A 185 28.03 -5.22 -8.82
N GLU A 186 28.72 -5.76 -7.82
CA GLU A 186 29.59 -4.99 -6.93
C GLU A 186 30.78 -4.37 -7.67
N SER A 187 31.30 -5.02 -8.72
CA SER A 187 32.38 -4.47 -9.56
C SER A 187 31.96 -3.22 -10.33
N GLU A 188 30.68 -3.08 -10.67
CA GLU A 188 30.11 -1.90 -11.34
C GLU A 188 29.55 -0.86 -10.35
N GLY A 189 29.65 -1.14 -9.04
CA GLY A 189 29.28 -0.25 -7.94
C GLY A 189 27.84 -0.39 -7.44
N TYR A 190 27.15 -1.48 -7.77
CA TYR A 190 25.79 -1.81 -7.29
C TYR A 190 25.85 -2.76 -6.08
N ASP A 191 24.86 -2.70 -5.18
CA ASP A 191 24.71 -3.66 -4.08
C ASP A 191 23.43 -4.52 -4.24
N GLY A 192 22.56 -4.62 -3.23
CA GLY A 192 21.34 -5.41 -3.30
C GLY A 192 20.18 -4.69 -3.99
N LEU A 193 19.18 -5.44 -4.42
CA LEU A 193 17.90 -4.83 -4.83
C LEU A 193 16.94 -4.72 -3.62
N PHE A 194 16.89 -5.73 -2.76
CA PHE A 194 15.94 -5.80 -1.65
C PHE A 194 16.56 -6.37 -0.37
N ASP A 195 17.19 -5.52 0.42
CA ASP A 195 18.00 -5.91 1.58
C ASP A 195 17.29 -5.62 2.92
N MET A 196 17.45 -6.53 3.88
CA MET A 196 16.85 -6.48 5.22
C MET A 196 17.90 -6.87 6.27
N LYS A 197 18.11 -6.02 7.28
CA LYS A 197 19.10 -6.27 8.34
C LYS A 197 18.67 -5.66 9.68
N ASP A 198 19.42 -5.98 10.72
CA ASP A 198 19.30 -5.42 12.07
C ASP A 198 17.85 -5.44 12.59
N ASN A 199 17.33 -6.65 12.82
CA ASN A 199 16.00 -6.86 13.39
C ASN A 199 14.85 -6.36 12.51
N THR A 200 14.83 -6.67 11.20
CA THR A 200 13.72 -6.35 10.28
C THR A 200 12.74 -7.53 10.16
N GLN A 201 11.44 -7.31 10.41
CA GLN A 201 10.44 -8.39 10.51
C GLN A 201 9.08 -8.04 9.88
N TYR A 202 8.31 -9.08 9.50
CA TYR A 202 6.96 -8.96 8.90
C TYR A 202 6.94 -8.19 7.58
N VAL A 203 7.75 -8.67 6.64
CA VAL A 203 7.91 -8.07 5.30
C VAL A 203 7.26 -8.95 4.25
N THR A 204 6.60 -8.36 3.27
CA THR A 204 6.14 -9.06 2.06
C THR A 204 6.57 -8.31 0.82
N LEU A 205 7.21 -9.03 -0.11
CA LEU A 205 7.50 -8.59 -1.46
C LEU A 205 6.64 -9.39 -2.44
N SER A 206 5.73 -8.72 -3.14
CA SER A 206 4.79 -9.38 -4.04
C SER A 206 4.72 -8.75 -5.42
N TYR A 207 4.41 -9.57 -6.43
CA TYR A 207 4.15 -9.11 -7.79
C TYR A 207 5.22 -8.16 -8.34
N SER A 208 6.48 -8.37 -7.99
CA SER A 208 7.56 -7.42 -8.31
C SER A 208 8.59 -8.02 -9.27
N ILE A 209 9.29 -7.16 -10.01
CA ILE A 209 10.40 -7.55 -10.88
C ILE A 209 11.70 -7.17 -10.20
N LEU A 210 12.64 -8.10 -10.12
CA LEU A 210 14.02 -7.90 -9.69
C LEU A 210 14.93 -8.37 -10.82
N ARG A 211 15.77 -7.48 -11.37
CA ARG A 211 16.57 -7.85 -12.54
C ARG A 211 17.93 -7.19 -12.67
N ASN A 212 18.79 -7.85 -13.46
CA ASN A 212 20.08 -7.34 -13.93
C ASN A 212 21.02 -6.92 -12.80
N SER A 213 21.01 -7.67 -11.70
CA SER A 213 21.79 -7.39 -10.49
C SER A 213 22.66 -8.56 -10.10
N GLY A 214 23.88 -8.28 -9.63
CA GLY A 214 24.70 -9.30 -8.99
C GLY A 214 24.10 -9.83 -7.67
N ARG A 215 23.21 -9.06 -7.03
CA ARG A 215 22.60 -9.41 -5.74
C ARG A 215 21.11 -9.09 -5.75
N GLY A 216 20.27 -10.11 -5.60
CA GLY A 216 18.81 -9.93 -5.46
C GLY A 216 18.44 -9.28 -4.12
N GLY A 217 18.86 -9.87 -3.00
CA GLY A 217 18.58 -9.34 -1.68
C GLY A 217 19.03 -10.25 -0.53
N LEU A 218 19.47 -9.67 0.58
CA LEU A 218 19.80 -10.39 1.81
C LEU A 218 18.79 -10.17 2.94
N ILE A 219 18.69 -11.16 3.83
CA ILE A 219 17.97 -11.11 5.10
C ILE A 219 18.97 -11.49 6.20
N GLY A 220 19.33 -10.49 7.00
CA GLY A 220 20.43 -10.51 7.96
C GLY A 220 21.77 -10.25 7.30
N SER A 221 22.55 -9.30 7.80
CA SER A 221 23.82 -8.83 7.21
C SER A 221 25.02 -9.76 7.44
N SER A 222 25.00 -10.53 8.53
CA SER A 222 26.08 -11.40 8.99
C SER A 222 25.53 -12.67 9.64
N GLU A 223 26.37 -13.69 9.88
CA GLU A 223 25.92 -14.94 10.54
C GLU A 223 25.46 -14.74 11.99
N SER A 224 25.74 -13.58 12.59
CA SER A 224 25.22 -13.18 13.90
C SER A 224 23.94 -12.34 13.82
N ASP A 225 23.58 -11.82 12.65
CA ASP A 225 22.37 -11.00 12.44
C ASP A 225 21.16 -11.87 12.11
N LEU A 226 20.68 -12.59 13.13
CA LEU A 226 19.68 -13.65 13.02
C LEU A 226 18.25 -13.23 13.43
N SER A 227 18.06 -11.96 13.80
CA SER A 227 16.76 -11.44 14.28
C SER A 227 15.82 -10.99 13.16
N ASN A 228 16.21 -11.20 11.90
CA ASN A 228 15.44 -10.81 10.72
C ASN A 228 14.45 -11.90 10.31
N GLY A 229 13.37 -11.49 9.65
CA GLY A 229 12.22 -12.34 9.33
C GLY A 229 11.07 -12.09 10.30
N TYR A 230 9.83 -12.44 10.03
CA TYR A 230 9.30 -13.30 8.97
C TYR A 230 9.14 -12.57 7.63
N VAL A 231 9.47 -13.22 6.51
CA VAL A 231 9.42 -12.61 5.16
C VAL A 231 8.63 -13.45 4.17
N THR A 232 7.81 -12.82 3.32
CA THR A 232 7.13 -13.49 2.20
C THR A 232 7.60 -12.93 0.87
N PHE A 233 7.85 -13.82 -0.09
CA PHE A 233 8.11 -13.51 -1.49
C PHE A 233 7.10 -14.25 -2.34
N HIS A 234 6.24 -13.55 -3.08
CA HIS A 234 5.34 -14.24 -4.00
C HIS A 234 5.05 -13.53 -5.31
N HIS A 235 4.84 -14.31 -6.37
CA HIS A 235 4.50 -13.80 -7.69
C HIS A 235 5.52 -12.80 -8.25
N ASN A 236 6.77 -12.89 -7.78
CA ASN A 236 7.85 -12.04 -8.27
C ASN A 236 8.54 -12.68 -9.47
N LEU A 237 9.06 -11.83 -10.36
CA LEU A 237 10.01 -12.22 -11.39
C LEU A 237 11.43 -11.86 -10.92
N TYR A 238 12.28 -12.87 -10.76
CA TYR A 238 13.73 -12.70 -10.65
C TYR A 238 14.33 -13.01 -12.02
N SER A 239 14.96 -12.05 -12.66
CA SER A 239 15.49 -12.21 -14.02
C SER A 239 16.93 -11.74 -14.13
N ASN A 240 17.85 -12.61 -14.56
CA ASN A 240 19.27 -12.26 -14.70
C ASN A 240 19.84 -11.70 -13.38
N ILE A 241 19.87 -12.57 -12.36
CA ILE A 241 20.40 -12.27 -11.04
C ILE A 241 21.54 -13.25 -10.75
N ASP A 242 22.70 -12.76 -10.30
CA ASP A 242 23.81 -13.69 -10.02
C ASP A 242 23.52 -14.53 -8.78
N SER A 243 23.22 -13.87 -7.65
CA SER A 243 23.00 -14.56 -6.39
C SER A 243 22.02 -13.85 -5.45
N ARG A 244 21.75 -14.47 -4.30
CA ARG A 244 20.93 -13.93 -3.21
C ARG A 244 19.49 -13.68 -3.65
N ALA A 245 18.75 -14.74 -3.96
CA ALA A 245 17.35 -14.64 -4.39
C ALA A 245 16.34 -15.38 -3.46
N PRO A 246 16.31 -15.11 -2.13
CA PRO A 246 17.21 -14.26 -1.33
C PRO A 246 18.36 -15.05 -0.69
N LEU A 247 19.30 -14.35 -0.07
CA LEU A 247 20.17 -14.91 0.96
C LEU A 247 19.49 -14.74 2.33
N LEU A 248 19.20 -15.85 3.01
CA LEU A 248 18.42 -15.87 4.26
C LEU A 248 19.25 -16.41 5.42
N ARG A 249 19.47 -15.60 6.46
CA ARG A 249 20.13 -15.98 7.72
C ARG A 249 19.13 -16.02 8.87
N GLY A 250 19.07 -17.14 9.60
CA GLY A 250 18.26 -17.31 10.82
C GLY A 250 16.75 -17.37 10.61
N GLY A 251 16.13 -16.31 10.10
CA GLY A 251 14.68 -16.14 10.01
C GLY A 251 13.92 -17.17 9.18
N THR A 252 12.59 -17.03 9.20
CA THR A 252 11.68 -17.80 8.35
C THR A 252 11.29 -16.98 7.12
N ALA A 253 11.40 -17.58 5.94
CA ALA A 253 10.86 -17.01 4.70
C ALA A 253 9.90 -17.98 4.01
N HIS A 254 8.85 -17.44 3.40
CA HIS A 254 7.95 -18.19 2.52
C HIS A 254 8.07 -17.62 1.10
N ALA A 255 8.65 -18.41 0.20
CA ALA A 255 8.78 -18.09 -1.22
C ALA A 255 7.81 -18.98 -2.01
N TYR A 256 6.77 -18.38 -2.61
CA TYR A 256 5.82 -19.14 -3.41
C TYR A 256 5.37 -18.46 -4.71
N ASN A 257 5.08 -19.26 -5.74
CA ASN A 257 4.68 -18.76 -7.06
C ASN A 257 5.59 -17.67 -7.65
N ASN A 258 6.89 -17.66 -7.32
CA ASN A 258 7.85 -16.78 -7.98
C ASN A 258 8.36 -17.47 -9.25
N HIS A 259 8.69 -16.65 -10.25
CA HIS A 259 9.40 -17.07 -11.45
C HIS A 259 10.86 -16.64 -11.32
N TYR A 260 11.77 -17.61 -11.24
CA TYR A 260 13.20 -17.39 -11.23
C TYR A 260 13.76 -17.76 -12.59
N LYS A 261 14.23 -16.78 -13.35
CA LYS A 261 14.75 -16.94 -14.70
C LYS A 261 16.19 -16.45 -14.76
N SER A 262 17.12 -17.31 -15.16
CA SER A 262 18.54 -16.94 -15.26
C SER A 262 19.13 -16.49 -13.92
N LEU A 263 19.09 -17.39 -12.92
CA LEU A 263 19.95 -17.27 -11.74
C LEU A 263 21.36 -17.79 -12.09
N ASN A 264 22.34 -16.89 -12.16
CA ASN A 264 23.64 -17.22 -12.78
C ASN A 264 24.58 -18.01 -11.84
N GLU A 265 24.47 -17.81 -10.52
CA GLU A 265 25.29 -18.51 -9.53
C GLU A 265 24.48 -19.33 -8.53
N SER A 266 23.56 -18.70 -7.78
CA SER A 266 22.75 -19.37 -6.76
C SER A 266 21.43 -18.64 -6.45
N GLY A 267 20.41 -19.38 -6.03
CA GLY A 267 19.09 -18.84 -5.72
C GLY A 267 18.85 -18.56 -4.23
N ILE A 268 17.86 -19.26 -3.68
CA ILE A 268 17.46 -19.20 -2.27
C ILE A 268 18.58 -19.84 -1.43
N ASN A 269 19.37 -19.00 -0.76
CA ASN A 269 20.49 -19.41 0.07
C ASN A 269 20.09 -19.38 1.55
N SER A 270 19.58 -20.51 2.05
CA SER A 270 19.19 -20.70 3.45
C SER A 270 20.40 -21.10 4.29
N ARG A 271 20.75 -20.29 5.30
CA ARG A 271 21.95 -20.47 6.14
C ARG A 271 21.74 -20.03 7.59
N ALA A 272 22.69 -20.36 8.46
CA ALA A 272 22.69 -19.99 9.87
C ALA A 272 21.33 -20.26 10.57
N GLY A 273 20.79 -21.47 10.39
CA GLY A 273 19.53 -21.89 11.01
C GLY A 273 18.25 -21.38 10.35
N ALA A 274 18.35 -20.62 9.25
CA ALA A 274 17.23 -20.16 8.44
C ALA A 274 16.23 -21.26 8.06
N LYS A 275 14.97 -20.88 7.86
CA LYS A 275 13.90 -21.80 7.41
C LYS A 275 13.17 -21.23 6.20
N ALA A 276 13.38 -21.83 5.02
CA ALA A 276 12.69 -21.45 3.80
C ALA A 276 11.53 -22.41 3.49
N LYS A 277 10.30 -21.92 3.41
CA LYS A 277 9.20 -22.63 2.75
C LYS A 277 9.19 -22.24 1.27
N VAL A 278 9.34 -23.21 0.38
CA VAL A 278 9.54 -22.97 -1.06
C VAL A 278 8.48 -23.74 -1.84
N ASP A 279 7.40 -23.05 -2.20
CA ASP A 279 6.18 -23.68 -2.73
C ASP A 279 5.79 -23.19 -4.12
N ASN A 280 5.56 -24.12 -5.04
CA ASN A 280 5.00 -23.83 -6.36
C ASN A 280 5.72 -22.71 -7.14
N ASN A 281 7.04 -22.58 -6.97
CA ASN A 281 7.85 -21.66 -7.77
C ASN A 281 8.23 -22.31 -9.11
N TYR A 282 8.52 -21.50 -10.12
CA TYR A 282 9.08 -21.93 -11.40
C TYR A 282 10.52 -21.44 -11.52
N PHE A 283 11.45 -22.37 -11.62
CA PHE A 283 12.86 -22.09 -11.86
C PHE A 283 13.20 -22.44 -13.31
N GLU A 284 13.71 -21.48 -14.06
CA GLU A 284 14.02 -21.57 -15.50
C GLU A 284 15.46 -21.12 -15.74
N ASP A 285 16.21 -21.88 -16.55
CA ASP A 285 17.56 -21.52 -17.02
C ASP A 285 18.50 -21.07 -15.89
N SER A 286 18.45 -21.76 -14.75
CA SER A 286 19.02 -21.28 -13.49
C SER A 286 20.00 -22.27 -12.88
N LYS A 287 20.89 -21.78 -12.02
CA LYS A 287 21.87 -22.60 -11.30
C LYS A 287 21.65 -22.54 -9.79
N ASP A 288 21.82 -23.69 -9.13
CA ASP A 288 21.90 -23.83 -7.67
C ASP A 288 20.77 -23.06 -6.94
N VAL A 289 19.53 -23.32 -7.35
CA VAL A 289 18.39 -22.47 -7.03
C VAL A 289 17.93 -22.54 -5.56
N LEU A 290 18.37 -23.57 -4.82
CA LEU A 290 18.07 -23.76 -3.41
C LEU A 290 19.22 -24.49 -2.71
N GLY A 291 19.65 -24.00 -1.55
CA GLY A 291 20.61 -24.72 -0.72
C GLY A 291 21.24 -23.84 0.34
N THR A 292 22.41 -24.26 0.84
CA THR A 292 23.33 -23.39 1.59
C THR A 292 24.57 -23.21 0.75
N PHE A 293 24.95 -21.96 0.47
CA PHE A 293 26.10 -21.64 -0.36
C PHE A 293 27.05 -20.68 0.35
N TYR A 294 28.34 -20.86 0.08
CA TYR A 294 29.45 -20.03 0.55
C TYR A 294 29.68 -20.03 2.08
N THR A 295 29.09 -20.97 2.82
CA THR A 295 29.21 -21.07 4.28
C THR A 295 28.95 -22.49 4.78
N ASP A 296 29.49 -22.82 5.96
CA ASP A 296 29.23 -24.07 6.69
C ASP A 296 28.03 -23.98 7.63
N GLU A 297 27.55 -22.76 7.90
CA GLU A 297 26.39 -22.52 8.75
C GLU A 297 25.11 -22.88 7.98
N ARG A 298 24.66 -24.13 8.12
CA ARG A 298 23.54 -24.68 7.35
C ARG A 298 22.21 -24.04 7.73
N GLY A 299 21.35 -23.88 6.73
CA GLY A 299 19.94 -23.57 6.90
C GLY A 299 19.07 -24.77 6.54
N TYR A 300 17.77 -24.53 6.61
CA TYR A 300 16.72 -25.51 6.40
C TYR A 300 15.72 -25.03 5.36
N TRP A 301 15.05 -26.00 4.74
CA TRP A 301 14.00 -25.75 3.76
C TRP A 301 12.93 -26.86 3.79
N GLN A 302 11.72 -26.45 3.42
CA GLN A 302 10.62 -27.33 3.08
C GLN A 302 10.15 -26.98 1.67
N VAL A 303 10.13 -27.97 0.77
CA VAL A 303 9.79 -27.80 -0.64
C VAL A 303 8.47 -28.49 -0.97
N SER A 304 7.66 -27.89 -1.84
CA SER A 304 6.48 -28.52 -2.44
C SER A 304 6.16 -27.94 -3.82
N GLY A 305 5.77 -28.77 -4.77
CA GLY A 305 5.16 -28.33 -6.03
C GLY A 305 6.00 -27.45 -6.97
N ASN A 306 7.31 -27.26 -6.72
CA ASN A 306 8.17 -26.45 -7.60
C ASN A 306 8.45 -27.14 -8.95
N VAL A 307 8.65 -26.34 -9.99
CA VAL A 307 9.11 -26.79 -11.31
C VAL A 307 10.56 -26.36 -11.51
N PHE A 308 11.40 -27.28 -11.97
CA PHE A 308 12.80 -27.06 -12.30
C PHE A 308 13.01 -27.30 -13.80
N ASP A 309 12.99 -26.23 -14.58
CA ASP A 309 13.17 -26.22 -16.03
C ASP A 309 14.58 -25.73 -16.38
N ASN A 310 15.37 -26.58 -17.04
CA ASN A 310 16.77 -26.31 -17.35
C ASN A 310 17.60 -25.82 -16.15
N VAL A 311 17.40 -26.44 -14.97
CA VAL A 311 18.15 -26.09 -13.75
C VAL A 311 19.39 -26.96 -13.62
N THR A 312 20.53 -26.32 -13.38
CA THR A 312 21.81 -26.98 -13.11
C THR A 312 22.18 -26.92 -11.64
N TRP A 313 22.93 -27.92 -11.18
CA TRP A 313 23.31 -28.07 -9.77
C TRP A 313 24.79 -28.39 -9.66
N SER A 314 25.48 -27.69 -8.77
CA SER A 314 26.85 -28.02 -8.39
C SER A 314 26.89 -29.31 -7.56
N SER A 315 28.06 -29.94 -7.46
CA SER A 315 28.28 -31.01 -6.48
C SER A 315 28.40 -30.43 -5.08
N THR A 316 28.02 -31.21 -4.06
CA THR A 316 28.33 -30.88 -2.66
C THR A 316 29.85 -30.69 -2.48
N GLY A 317 30.22 -29.61 -1.82
CA GLY A 317 31.61 -29.26 -1.52
C GLY A 317 31.76 -28.76 -0.08
N SER A 318 32.94 -28.23 0.26
CA SER A 318 33.28 -27.85 1.64
C SER A 318 32.46 -26.69 2.20
N LYS A 319 31.79 -25.87 1.39
CA LYS A 319 30.95 -24.74 1.82
C LYS A 319 29.71 -24.54 0.93
N ASN A 320 29.45 -25.50 0.06
CA ASN A 320 28.38 -25.44 -0.92
C ASN A 320 27.60 -26.74 -0.84
N TYR A 321 26.33 -26.60 -0.52
CA TYR A 321 25.45 -27.72 -0.21
C TYR A 321 24.11 -27.51 -0.93
N PRO A 322 24.09 -27.71 -2.26
CA PRO A 322 22.89 -27.55 -3.06
C PRO A 322 21.82 -28.56 -2.65
N ALA A 323 20.54 -28.18 -2.76
CA ALA A 323 19.42 -29.07 -2.42
C ALA A 323 19.12 -30.08 -3.54
N GLY A 324 19.40 -29.73 -4.79
CA GLY A 324 19.14 -30.58 -5.95
C GLY A 324 20.25 -31.60 -6.24
N PRO A 325 20.12 -32.37 -7.35
CA PRO A 325 19.12 -32.22 -8.41
C PRO A 325 17.69 -32.66 -8.03
N ASN A 326 17.52 -33.37 -6.90
CA ASN A 326 16.22 -33.81 -6.40
C ASN A 326 15.96 -33.21 -5.00
N PRO A 327 15.50 -31.95 -4.89
CA PRO A 327 15.32 -31.31 -3.58
C PRO A 327 14.34 -32.07 -2.69
N THR A 328 14.79 -32.42 -1.48
CA THR A 328 13.96 -32.98 -0.42
C THR A 328 13.87 -32.01 0.76
N SER A 329 12.71 -31.95 1.40
CA SER A 329 12.53 -31.19 2.65
C SER A 329 13.42 -31.75 3.76
N ASN A 330 14.09 -30.87 4.50
CA ASN A 330 14.91 -31.24 5.67
C ASN A 330 14.37 -30.65 6.98
N THR A 331 13.22 -29.97 6.91
CA THR A 331 12.49 -29.43 8.06
C THR A 331 11.00 -29.30 7.73
N THR A 332 10.23 -28.85 8.72
CA THR A 332 8.84 -28.41 8.56
C THR A 332 8.73 -26.95 8.96
N VAL A 333 8.04 -26.15 8.16
CA VAL A 333 7.82 -24.71 8.35
C VAL A 333 6.32 -24.45 8.43
N SER A 334 5.89 -23.75 9.48
CA SER A 334 4.49 -23.34 9.67
C SER A 334 4.28 -21.93 9.11
N ILE A 335 3.21 -21.74 8.33
CA ILE A 335 2.83 -20.45 7.74
C ILE A 335 1.53 -19.96 8.43
N PRO A 336 1.56 -18.82 9.14
CA PRO A 336 0.44 -18.40 10.00
C PRO A 336 -0.61 -17.54 9.29
N TYR A 337 -0.55 -17.40 7.96
CA TYR A 337 -1.50 -16.62 7.17
C TYR A 337 -2.14 -17.48 6.09
N ALA A 338 -3.30 -17.05 5.59
CA ALA A 338 -3.95 -17.65 4.45
C ALA A 338 -3.25 -17.26 3.14
N TYR A 339 -3.09 -18.23 2.24
CA TYR A 339 -2.56 -18.03 0.89
C TYR A 339 -3.18 -19.04 -0.06
N THR A 340 -3.21 -18.70 -1.34
CA THR A 340 -3.61 -19.59 -2.43
C THR A 340 -2.44 -19.73 -3.37
N LEU A 341 -2.21 -20.95 -3.84
CA LEU A 341 -1.10 -21.26 -4.74
C LEU A 341 -1.62 -21.44 -6.16
N ASP A 342 -1.03 -20.74 -7.11
CA ASP A 342 -1.10 -21.12 -8.51
C ASP A 342 -0.37 -22.44 -8.75
N ALA A 343 -0.77 -23.18 -9.79
CA ALA A 343 0.03 -24.30 -10.28
C ALA A 343 1.39 -23.77 -10.77
N ALA A 344 2.50 -24.37 -10.34
CA ALA A 344 3.82 -23.88 -10.69
C ALA A 344 4.04 -23.73 -12.20
N THR A 345 3.49 -24.62 -13.02
CA THR A 345 3.62 -24.61 -14.49
C THR A 345 3.05 -23.37 -15.17
N CYS A 346 2.10 -22.67 -14.56
CA CYS A 346 1.52 -21.45 -15.12
C CYS A 346 2.13 -20.16 -14.54
N VAL A 347 2.98 -20.28 -13.52
CA VAL A 347 3.61 -19.13 -12.86
C VAL A 347 4.32 -18.20 -13.84
N PRO A 348 5.10 -18.68 -14.84
CA PRO A 348 5.71 -17.78 -15.83
C PRO A 348 4.71 -16.88 -16.55
N ASP A 349 3.57 -17.44 -16.96
CA ASP A 349 2.51 -16.69 -17.66
C ASP A 349 1.80 -15.70 -16.73
N VAL A 350 1.43 -16.11 -15.51
CA VAL A 350 0.85 -15.22 -14.49
C VAL A 350 1.79 -14.06 -14.21
N VAL A 351 3.03 -14.37 -13.81
CA VAL A 351 4.04 -13.39 -13.40
C VAL A 351 4.36 -12.42 -14.54
N SER A 352 4.44 -12.87 -15.80
CA SER A 352 4.70 -11.99 -16.95
C SER A 352 3.60 -10.93 -17.17
N ARG A 353 2.38 -11.18 -16.68
CA ARG A 353 1.22 -10.30 -16.86
C ARG A 353 0.90 -9.46 -15.62
N THR A 354 1.42 -9.84 -14.46
CA THR A 354 1.12 -9.20 -13.18
C THR A 354 2.31 -8.43 -12.61
N ALA A 355 3.53 -8.96 -12.71
CA ALA A 355 4.65 -8.44 -11.94
C ALA A 355 5.25 -7.13 -12.48
N GLY A 356 5.63 -6.25 -11.56
CA GLY A 356 6.34 -5.00 -11.85
C GLY A 356 5.45 -3.77 -11.76
N ALA A 357 6.09 -2.61 -11.90
CA ALA A 357 5.37 -1.34 -11.96
C ALA A 357 4.60 -1.21 -13.28
N ASN A 358 3.54 -0.41 -13.24
CA ASN A 358 2.68 -0.07 -14.38
C ASN A 358 1.93 -1.26 -15.01
N THR A 359 1.71 -2.34 -14.26
CA THR A 359 0.90 -3.49 -14.70
C THR A 359 -0.60 -3.34 -14.37
N GLY A 360 -1.00 -2.19 -13.81
CA GLY A 360 -2.35 -1.98 -13.30
C GLY A 360 -2.62 -2.74 -12.00
N LEU A 361 -1.57 -3.05 -11.25
CA LEU A 361 -1.59 -3.79 -9.99
C LEU A 361 -2.22 -5.18 -10.11
N LYS A 362 -2.25 -5.79 -11.31
CA LYS A 362 -2.91 -7.08 -11.55
C LYS A 362 -2.41 -8.16 -10.61
N VAL A 363 -3.32 -8.95 -10.05
CA VAL A 363 -3.02 -10.08 -9.16
C VAL A 363 -3.49 -11.38 -9.78
N SER A 364 -3.01 -12.51 -9.28
CA SER A 364 -3.58 -13.82 -9.58
C SER A 364 -4.85 -14.09 -8.76
N ASP A 365 -5.75 -14.92 -9.28
CA ASP A 365 -6.88 -15.49 -8.55
C ASP A 365 -6.56 -16.83 -7.86
N GLY A 366 -5.32 -17.33 -8.01
CA GLY A 366 -4.90 -18.64 -7.51
C GLY A 366 -5.29 -19.81 -8.41
N ASN A 367 -5.83 -19.53 -9.60
CA ASN A 367 -6.16 -20.51 -10.64
C ASN A 367 -5.52 -20.11 -11.98
N CYS A 368 -4.27 -19.64 -11.94
CA CYS A 368 -3.48 -19.24 -13.09
C CYS A 368 -4.06 -18.07 -13.90
N THR A 369 -4.95 -17.27 -13.30
CA THR A 369 -5.66 -16.21 -14.01
C THR A 369 -5.34 -14.84 -13.41
N PRO A 370 -4.56 -14.01 -14.13
CA PRO A 370 -4.41 -12.60 -13.83
C PRO A 370 -5.74 -11.86 -13.93
N GLN A 371 -6.04 -11.13 -12.88
CA GLN A 371 -7.16 -10.24 -12.76
C GLN A 371 -6.63 -8.86 -12.36
N THR A 372 -7.24 -7.80 -12.90
CA THR A 372 -7.09 -6.50 -12.24
C THR A 372 -7.61 -6.68 -10.82
N PRO A 373 -6.93 -6.17 -9.78
CA PRO A 373 -7.52 -6.18 -8.46
C PRO A 373 -8.88 -5.57 -8.66
N SER A 374 -9.93 -6.27 -8.23
CA SER A 374 -11.11 -5.50 -7.90
C SER A 374 -10.57 -4.35 -7.03
N PRO A 375 -10.91 -3.07 -7.29
CA PRO A 375 -10.77 -2.10 -6.22
C PRO A 375 -11.31 -2.85 -5.02
N THR A 376 -10.51 -2.97 -3.94
CA THR A 376 -11.02 -3.55 -2.70
C THR A 376 -12.42 -3.02 -2.65
N PRO A 377 -13.46 -3.87 -2.66
CA PRO A 377 -14.75 -3.34 -2.45
C PRO A 377 -14.54 -2.46 -1.21
N THR A 378 -14.69 -1.13 -1.36
CA THR A 378 -15.69 -0.55 -0.51
C THR A 378 -16.81 -1.50 -0.77
N THR A 379 -16.98 -2.47 0.14
CA THR A 379 -18.09 -3.40 0.08
C THR A 379 -19.20 -2.50 -0.43
N PRO A 380 -19.80 -2.72 -1.62
CA PRO A 380 -21.08 -2.07 -1.84
C PRO A 380 -21.79 -2.55 -0.60
N THR A 381 -22.03 -1.65 0.36
CA THR A 381 -22.74 -2.02 1.56
C THR A 381 -23.90 -2.80 0.99
N PRO A 382 -24.01 -4.11 1.30
CA PRO A 382 -24.87 -4.99 0.53
C PRO A 382 -26.16 -4.23 0.37
N THR A 383 -26.75 -4.21 -0.84
CA THR A 383 -28.18 -3.87 -0.91
C THR A 383 -28.80 -4.65 0.23
N PRO A 384 -29.34 -4.00 1.27
CA PRO A 384 -29.75 -4.77 2.42
C PRO A 384 -30.90 -5.65 1.94
N THR A 385 -30.66 -6.94 1.71
CA THR A 385 -31.41 -7.89 2.50
C THR A 385 -30.91 -7.68 3.91
N THR A 386 -31.49 -6.67 4.54
CA THR A 386 -31.40 -6.27 5.92
C THR A 386 -31.13 -7.49 6.81
N PRO A 387 -29.92 -7.72 7.33
CA PRO A 387 -29.87 -7.88 8.76
C PRO A 387 -30.21 -6.50 9.31
N THR A 388 -31.34 -6.41 10.01
CA THR A 388 -31.74 -5.21 10.74
C THR A 388 -30.51 -4.64 11.42
N PRO A 389 -30.16 -3.35 11.25
CA PRO A 389 -29.18 -2.73 12.15
C PRO A 389 -29.67 -3.11 13.54
N THR A 390 -28.87 -3.82 14.32
CA THR A 390 -29.24 -4.02 15.71
C THR A 390 -29.25 -2.61 16.28
N GLU A 391 -30.44 -2.02 16.39
CA GLU A 391 -30.63 -0.79 17.14
C GLU A 391 -29.87 -0.97 18.46
N PRO A 392 -29.21 0.08 18.97
CA PRO A 392 -28.68 0.04 20.32
C PRO A 392 -29.77 -0.52 21.24
N SER A 393 -29.54 -1.70 21.80
CA SER A 393 -30.56 -2.38 22.58
C SER A 393 -30.63 -1.73 23.95
N GLY A 394 -31.75 -1.08 24.27
CA GLY A 394 -31.92 -0.44 25.57
C GLY A 394 -32.90 0.72 25.52
N THR A 395 -33.15 1.32 26.68
CA THR A 395 -33.98 2.52 26.79
C THR A 395 -33.26 3.72 26.18
N ASN A 396 -33.86 4.38 25.19
CA ASN A 396 -33.37 5.66 24.66
C ASN A 396 -33.47 6.74 25.76
N LEU A 397 -32.32 7.16 26.28
CA LEU A 397 -32.18 8.11 27.37
C LEU A 397 -32.39 9.56 26.95
N SER A 398 -32.56 9.83 25.66
CA SER A 398 -32.87 11.17 25.13
C SER A 398 -34.33 11.53 25.35
N ILE A 399 -35.23 10.53 25.37
CA ILE A 399 -36.67 10.76 25.62
C ILE A 399 -36.86 11.27 27.04
N GLY A 400 -37.47 12.46 27.17
CA GLY A 400 -37.66 13.14 28.46
C GLY A 400 -36.44 13.92 28.97
N ALA A 401 -35.30 13.88 28.28
CA ALA A 401 -34.15 14.73 28.58
C ALA A 401 -34.36 16.19 28.11
N GLY A 402 -33.45 17.09 28.48
CA GLY A 402 -33.33 18.43 27.91
C GLY A 402 -32.45 18.47 26.66
N SER A 403 -32.51 19.56 25.89
CA SER A 403 -31.69 19.77 24.68
C SER A 403 -31.49 21.25 24.44
N ASP A 404 -30.41 21.56 23.75
CA ASP A 404 -30.07 22.87 23.23
C ASP A 404 -29.06 22.69 22.07
N GLY A 405 -28.69 23.77 21.41
CA GLY A 405 -27.74 23.71 20.31
C GLY A 405 -27.19 25.10 19.97
N SER A 406 -26.31 25.12 18.97
CA SER A 406 -25.64 26.33 18.48
C SER A 406 -26.58 27.33 17.81
N SER A 407 -27.41 26.86 16.87
CA SER A 407 -28.35 27.65 16.08
C SER A 407 -29.48 26.75 15.60
N LYS A 408 -30.58 27.34 15.10
CA LYS A 408 -31.67 26.59 14.48
C LYS A 408 -32.28 27.36 13.31
N ALA A 409 -32.63 26.65 12.25
CA ALA A 409 -33.40 27.19 11.13
C ALA A 409 -34.85 27.44 11.54
N ASP A 410 -35.51 28.37 10.85
CA ASP A 410 -36.93 28.68 11.06
C ASP A 410 -37.80 27.43 10.86
N GLY A 411 -38.81 27.27 11.71
CA GLY A 411 -39.70 26.11 11.70
C GLY A 411 -39.12 24.85 12.35
N THR A 412 -37.92 24.90 12.94
CA THR A 412 -37.32 23.76 13.68
C THR A 412 -37.13 24.06 15.17
N SER A 413 -36.92 23.02 15.97
CA SER A 413 -36.69 23.13 17.42
C SER A 413 -35.62 22.15 17.88
N TYR A 414 -34.83 22.54 18.89
CA TYR A 414 -33.91 21.63 19.57
C TYR A 414 -34.65 20.46 20.23
N GLY A 415 -35.92 20.65 20.61
CA GLY A 415 -36.72 19.60 21.23
C GLY A 415 -37.09 18.47 20.27
N ASN A 416 -36.97 18.69 18.96
CA ASN A 416 -37.39 17.71 17.97
C ASN A 416 -36.46 16.49 17.94
N VAL A 417 -35.20 16.60 18.36
CA VAL A 417 -34.24 15.46 18.32
C VAL A 417 -34.46 14.40 19.40
N ARG A 418 -35.55 14.48 20.15
CA ARG A 418 -35.77 13.63 21.33
C ARG A 418 -37.25 13.44 21.64
N ASP A 419 -38.12 13.69 20.66
CA ASP A 419 -39.56 13.53 20.81
C ASP A 419 -40.04 12.16 20.28
N GLY A 420 -39.13 11.37 19.68
CA GLY A 420 -39.42 10.07 19.10
C GLY A 420 -40.18 10.18 17.78
N ASN A 421 -40.22 11.35 17.15
CA ASN A 421 -40.99 11.61 15.95
C ASN A 421 -40.08 11.94 14.76
N MET A 422 -39.92 10.96 13.88
CA MET A 422 -39.13 11.07 12.64
C MET A 422 -39.65 12.11 11.63
N SER A 423 -40.81 12.74 11.87
CA SER A 423 -41.37 13.80 11.01
C SER A 423 -40.98 15.21 11.47
N THR A 424 -40.52 15.36 12.71
CA THR A 424 -39.95 16.60 13.23
C THR A 424 -38.43 16.51 13.19
N TYR A 425 -37.75 17.66 13.14
CA TYR A 425 -36.29 17.68 13.12
C TYR A 425 -35.72 18.99 13.65
N TRP A 426 -34.48 18.94 14.12
CA TRP A 426 -33.61 20.10 14.25
C TRP A 426 -32.78 20.26 12.98
N SER A 427 -32.57 21.52 12.58
CA SER A 427 -31.65 21.89 11.51
C SER A 427 -30.88 23.12 11.97
N PRO A 428 -29.55 23.19 11.82
CA PRO A 428 -28.80 24.41 12.08
C PRO A 428 -29.16 25.48 11.03
N SER A 429 -28.82 26.74 11.32
CA SER A 429 -29.06 27.87 10.39
C SER A 429 -28.12 27.86 9.17
N GLY A 430 -27.09 27.01 9.16
CA GLY A 430 -26.12 26.87 8.08
C GLY A 430 -25.79 25.40 7.77
N SER A 431 -24.66 25.14 7.10
CA SER A 431 -24.18 23.78 6.80
C SER A 431 -23.57 23.09 8.02
N THR A 432 -23.19 23.82 9.07
CA THR A 432 -22.61 23.26 10.29
C THR A 432 -23.39 23.72 11.52
N GLY A 433 -23.21 23.00 12.62
CA GLY A 433 -23.83 23.34 13.89
C GLY A 433 -23.83 22.17 14.86
N SER A 434 -24.11 22.48 16.12
CA SER A 434 -24.21 21.51 17.20
C SER A 434 -25.61 21.41 17.79
N ILE A 435 -25.98 20.19 18.18
CA ILE A 435 -27.19 19.83 18.92
C ILE A 435 -26.79 18.94 20.11
N SER A 436 -27.45 19.11 21.25
CA SER A 436 -27.08 18.43 22.50
C SER A 436 -28.27 17.78 23.17
N ILE A 437 -28.01 16.68 23.88
CA ILE A 437 -28.90 16.10 24.90
C ILE A 437 -28.32 16.40 26.27
N LYS A 438 -29.16 16.80 27.23
CA LYS A 438 -28.76 17.14 28.60
C LYS A 438 -29.70 16.57 29.65
N TRP A 439 -29.15 16.13 30.77
CA TRP A 439 -29.87 15.54 31.90
C TRP A 439 -29.68 16.39 33.16
N GLY A 440 -30.61 16.26 34.11
CA GLY A 440 -30.53 16.97 35.40
C GLY A 440 -29.38 16.49 36.30
N SER A 441 -28.90 15.27 36.09
CA SER A 441 -27.78 14.63 36.78
C SER A 441 -26.87 13.92 35.77
N ALA A 442 -25.69 13.48 36.22
CA ALA A 442 -24.79 12.73 35.34
C ALA A 442 -25.46 11.41 34.93
N THR A 443 -25.47 11.15 33.63
CA THR A 443 -26.06 9.96 33.01
C THR A 443 -24.97 9.21 32.25
N THR A 444 -24.93 7.89 32.40
CA THR A 444 -23.95 7.04 31.75
C THR A 444 -24.43 6.63 30.37
N VAL A 445 -23.63 6.92 29.35
CA VAL A 445 -23.90 6.60 27.94
C VAL A 445 -22.66 5.97 27.29
N SER A 446 -22.87 5.04 26.37
CA SER A 446 -21.81 4.36 25.62
C SER A 446 -22.09 4.27 24.11
N SER A 447 -23.32 4.60 23.70
CA SER A 447 -23.67 4.76 22.30
C SER A 447 -24.74 5.83 22.10
N VAL A 448 -24.77 6.35 20.87
CA VAL A 448 -25.81 7.26 20.38
C VAL A 448 -26.29 6.80 19.02
N ASN A 449 -27.49 7.20 18.62
CA ASN A 449 -28.00 6.99 17.27
C ASN A 449 -28.51 8.32 16.71
N ILE A 450 -27.86 8.80 15.65
CA ILE A 450 -28.23 10.02 14.95
C ILE A 450 -29.13 9.62 13.79
N ARG A 451 -30.37 10.12 13.77
CA ARG A 451 -31.32 9.82 12.71
C ARG A 451 -31.62 11.08 11.93
N GLU A 452 -31.43 11.03 10.62
CA GLU A 452 -31.76 12.15 9.73
C GLU A 452 -33.25 12.15 9.37
N ALA A 453 -33.80 13.33 9.14
CA ALA A 453 -35.17 13.48 8.64
C ALA A 453 -35.32 12.90 7.23
N ALA A 454 -36.52 12.43 6.91
CA ALA A 454 -36.84 11.94 5.57
C ALA A 454 -36.52 13.01 4.50
N GLY A 455 -35.82 12.61 3.43
CA GLY A 455 -35.38 13.50 2.36
C GLY A 455 -34.12 14.32 2.67
N SER A 456 -33.51 14.13 3.85
CA SER A 456 -32.20 14.72 4.23
C SER A 456 -31.14 13.66 4.52
N THR A 457 -31.42 12.38 4.23
CA THR A 457 -30.49 11.28 4.49
C THR A 457 -29.20 11.47 3.70
N GLY A 458 -28.06 11.36 4.38
CA GLY A 458 -26.73 11.58 3.83
C GLY A 458 -26.29 13.05 3.80
N ALA A 459 -27.02 13.96 4.46
CA ALA A 459 -26.64 15.36 4.55
C ALA A 459 -25.57 15.59 5.62
N VAL A 460 -25.61 14.86 6.73
CA VAL A 460 -24.57 14.93 7.78
C VAL A 460 -23.24 14.41 7.22
N GLY A 461 -22.26 15.30 7.15
CA GLY A 461 -20.88 14.98 6.75
C GLY A 461 -20.05 14.62 7.98
N SER A 462 -18.92 15.29 8.18
CA SER A 462 -18.02 15.08 9.31
C SER A 462 -18.58 15.67 10.59
N TRP A 463 -18.34 15.01 11.73
CA TRP A 463 -18.83 15.43 13.03
C TRP A 463 -17.89 15.02 14.18
N ARG A 464 -18.11 15.62 15.34
CA ARG A 464 -17.50 15.26 16.63
C ARG A 464 -18.58 15.08 17.68
N LEU A 465 -18.44 14.05 18.51
CA LEU A 465 -19.28 13.83 19.68
C LEU A 465 -18.50 14.29 20.91
N LEU A 466 -19.07 15.22 21.69
CA LEU A 466 -18.36 15.92 22.76
C LEU A 466 -19.04 15.65 24.11
N ASN A 467 -18.23 15.51 25.15
CA ASN A 467 -18.67 15.76 26.53
C ASN A 467 -18.72 17.27 26.72
N ALA A 468 -19.91 17.85 26.79
CA ALA A 468 -20.08 19.29 26.84
C ALA A 468 -19.73 19.90 28.21
N ASP A 469 -19.64 19.07 29.26
CA ASP A 469 -19.23 19.54 30.59
C ASP A 469 -17.72 19.81 30.63
N THR A 470 -16.92 19.10 29.83
CA THR A 470 -15.45 19.18 29.84
C THR A 470 -14.84 19.70 28.53
N GLY A 471 -15.60 19.69 27.44
CA GLY A 471 -15.10 19.97 26.08
C GLY A 471 -14.34 18.80 25.44
N ALA A 472 -14.24 17.65 26.10
CA ALA A 472 -13.53 16.49 25.56
C ALA A 472 -14.26 15.88 24.36
N VAL A 473 -13.51 15.53 23.31
CA VAL A 473 -14.01 14.76 22.17
C VAL A 473 -14.10 13.29 22.57
N LEU A 474 -15.31 12.73 22.61
CA LEU A 474 -15.56 11.32 22.91
C LEU A 474 -15.25 10.44 21.71
N THR A 475 -15.66 10.88 20.52
CA THR A 475 -15.35 10.25 19.24
C THR A 475 -15.64 11.22 18.09
N SER A 476 -15.18 10.91 16.89
CA SER A 476 -15.43 11.68 15.67
C SER A 476 -15.70 10.74 14.51
N GLY A 477 -16.46 11.20 13.52
CA GLY A 477 -16.78 10.38 12.36
C GLY A 477 -17.44 11.18 11.26
N SER A 478 -18.14 10.46 10.39
CA SER A 478 -18.93 11.05 9.31
C SER A 478 -20.23 10.29 9.09
N GLY A 479 -21.27 10.96 8.58
CA GLY A 479 -22.58 10.35 8.37
C GLY A 479 -23.42 10.22 9.63
N ALA A 480 -24.71 10.00 9.48
CA ALA A 480 -25.62 9.70 10.58
C ALA A 480 -25.69 8.18 10.85
N GLY A 481 -26.22 7.79 12.01
CA GLY A 481 -26.40 6.39 12.41
C GLY A 481 -25.97 6.10 13.85
N ALA A 482 -25.89 4.79 14.16
CA ALA A 482 -25.43 4.30 15.45
C ALA A 482 -23.92 4.50 15.61
N ILE A 483 -23.52 5.08 16.74
CA ILE A 483 -22.16 5.47 17.08
C ILE A 483 -21.85 4.94 18.48
N SER A 484 -20.85 4.08 18.59
CA SER A 484 -20.34 3.60 19.88
C SER A 484 -19.09 4.36 20.31
N PHE A 485 -18.90 4.52 21.62
CA PHE A 485 -17.74 5.15 22.23
C PHE A 485 -17.52 4.58 23.64
N ALA A 486 -16.38 4.91 24.25
CA ALA A 486 -16.10 4.47 25.62
C ALA A 486 -17.19 4.95 26.58
N GLN A 487 -17.71 4.05 27.42
CA GLN A 487 -18.75 4.39 28.39
C GLN A 487 -18.35 5.61 29.21
N THR A 488 -19.18 6.66 29.18
CA THR A 488 -18.89 7.96 29.78
C THR A 488 -20.09 8.42 30.61
N SER A 489 -19.84 8.95 31.81
CA SER A 489 -20.86 9.59 32.65
C SER A 489 -20.75 11.11 32.54
N LEU A 490 -21.83 11.77 32.15
CA LEU A 490 -21.86 13.19 31.79
C LEU A 490 -23.27 13.77 31.91
N LYS A 491 -23.41 15.08 32.10
CA LYS A 491 -24.71 15.78 32.16
C LYS A 491 -25.16 16.28 30.80
N LYS A 492 -24.24 16.46 29.85
CA LYS A 492 -24.57 16.94 28.50
C LYS A 492 -23.64 16.38 27.43
N ILE A 493 -24.22 15.76 26.40
CA ILE A 493 -23.52 15.26 25.21
C ILE A 493 -23.89 16.13 24.00
N THR A 494 -22.89 16.51 23.21
CA THR A 494 -23.08 17.37 22.04
C THR A 494 -22.65 16.64 20.78
N PHE A 495 -23.54 16.60 19.79
CA PHE A 495 -23.21 16.22 18.42
C PHE A 495 -22.91 17.48 17.61
N GLU A 496 -21.64 17.66 17.23
CA GLU A 496 -21.15 18.82 16.49
C GLU A 496 -20.89 18.43 15.03
N ILE A 497 -21.69 18.95 14.11
CA ILE A 497 -21.51 18.78 12.67
C ILE A 497 -20.48 19.80 12.19
N THR A 498 -19.37 19.31 11.65
CA THR A 498 -18.22 20.09 11.15
C THR A 498 -18.16 20.17 9.63
N SER A 499 -18.84 19.26 8.92
CA SER A 499 -19.11 19.37 7.49
C SER A 499 -20.42 18.67 7.11
N SER A 500 -21.00 19.01 5.96
CA SER A 500 -22.26 18.46 5.48
C SER A 500 -22.40 18.61 3.98
N ASN A 501 -23.29 17.81 3.38
CA ASN A 501 -23.72 17.94 2.00
C ASN A 501 -25.11 18.61 1.96
N GLY A 502 -25.13 19.94 2.02
CA GLY A 502 -26.36 20.73 2.20
C GLY A 502 -26.66 21.02 3.67
N THR A 503 -27.85 21.57 3.97
CA THR A 503 -28.23 21.87 5.36
C THR A 503 -28.74 20.59 6.05
N PRO A 504 -28.07 20.06 7.08
CA PRO A 504 -28.42 18.79 7.69
C PRO A 504 -29.70 18.91 8.54
N LYS A 505 -30.53 17.87 8.52
CA LYS A 505 -31.74 17.78 9.36
C LYS A 505 -31.68 16.53 10.24
N VAL A 506 -31.46 16.72 11.53
CA VAL A 506 -31.44 15.64 12.53
C VAL A 506 -32.85 15.48 13.10
N ALA A 507 -33.49 14.36 12.81
CA ALA A 507 -34.79 14.00 13.36
C ALA A 507 -34.67 13.46 14.79
N GLU A 508 -33.68 12.60 15.08
CA GLU A 508 -33.45 12.09 16.44
C GLU A 508 -31.95 12.06 16.79
N PHE A 509 -31.65 12.36 18.04
CA PHE A 509 -30.36 12.20 18.68
C PHE A 509 -30.57 11.31 19.91
N GLU A 510 -30.59 10.01 19.67
CA GLU A 510 -30.88 8.98 20.67
C GLU A 510 -29.61 8.62 21.44
N THR A 511 -29.73 8.29 22.72
CA THR A 511 -28.59 8.01 23.61
C THR A 511 -28.85 6.75 24.44
N TYR A 512 -27.83 5.91 24.65
CA TYR A 512 -27.98 4.60 25.29
C TYR A 512 -26.79 4.27 26.21
N ALA A 513 -27.04 3.46 27.24
CA ALA A 513 -26.05 3.07 28.25
C ALA A 513 -25.18 1.86 27.84
N SER A 514 -25.62 1.01 26.90
CA SER A 514 -24.94 -0.22 26.49
C SER A 514 -25.34 -0.66 25.09
#